data_AF-A0A268JG90-F1
#
_entry.id   AF-A0A268JG90-F1
#
_cell.length_a   1.000
_cell.length_b   1.000
_cell.length_c   1.000
_cell.angle_alpha   90.00
_cell.angle_beta   90.00
_cell.angle_gamma   90.00
#
_symmetry.space_group_name_H-M   'P 1'
#
loop_
_entity.id
_entity.type
_entity.pdbx_description
1 polymer ?
#
loop_
_entity_poly.entity_id
_entity_poly.type
_entity_poly.pdbx_seq_one_letter_code
_entity_poly.pdbx_strand_id
1 'polypeptide(L)'
;MIEGKGLGGKRVHRVNVSLTNKQAFKLNRLGTACNMKPTTLAAVLIEKGLNDDRLVSELQKEYCTEKAYRVIVVNNSGELNYVLSGREDIT
;
A
#
# COMPACT_ATOMS: atom_id res chain seq x y z
N MET A 1 8.37 -23.13 11.73
CA MET A 1 8.85 -21.74 11.72
C MET A 1 10.07 -21.71 10.82
N ILE A 2 10.04 -21.02 9.66
CA ILE A 2 11.17 -21.02 8.73
C ILE A 2 11.94 -19.72 8.94
N GLU A 3 13.03 -19.81 9.70
CA GLU A 3 13.99 -18.72 9.89
C GLU A 3 14.73 -18.46 8.56
N GLY A 4 14.87 -17.18 8.17
CA GLY A 4 15.76 -16.76 7.08
C GLY A 4 15.12 -16.13 5.82
N LYS A 5 13.80 -15.91 5.76
CA LYS A 5 13.17 -15.23 4.60
C LYS A 5 12.64 -13.83 4.96
N GLY A 6 13.57 -12.91 5.23
CA GLY A 6 13.26 -11.48 5.44
C GLY A 6 14.15 -10.57 4.58
N LEU A 7 13.67 -9.38 4.23
CA LEU A 7 14.48 -8.30 3.65
C LEU A 7 15.45 -7.78 4.74
N GLY A 8 16.56 -8.50 4.95
CA GLY A 8 17.57 -8.14 5.95
C GLY A 8 17.11 -8.33 7.40
N GLY A 9 16.54 -9.49 7.75
CA GLY A 9 16.14 -9.81 9.13
C GLY A 9 14.79 -9.21 9.58
N LYS A 10 14.13 -8.43 8.73
CA LYS A 10 12.77 -7.92 8.99
C LYS A 10 11.72 -9.00 8.74
N ARG A 11 10.67 -9.02 9.57
CA ARG A 11 9.49 -9.87 9.37
C ARG A 11 8.78 -9.45 8.09
N VAL A 12 8.78 -10.32 7.08
CA VAL A 12 8.13 -10.05 5.78
C VAL A 12 6.80 -10.79 5.72
N HIS A 13 5.72 -10.05 5.47
CA HIS A 13 4.44 -10.63 5.08
C HIS A 13 4.41 -10.75 3.55
N ARG A 14 4.50 -11.98 3.05
CA ARG A 14 4.36 -12.24 1.60
C ARG A 14 2.89 -12.24 1.23
N VAL A 15 2.50 -11.32 0.36
CA VAL A 15 1.16 -11.26 -0.23
C VAL A 15 1.26 -11.48 -1.74
N ASN A 16 0.34 -12.27 -2.30
CA ASN A 16 0.20 -12.44 -3.73
C ASN A 16 -0.82 -11.42 -4.25
N VAL A 17 -0.47 -10.68 -5.31
CA VAL A 17 -1.36 -9.71 -5.95
C VAL A 17 -1.95 -10.32 -7.22
N SER A 18 -3.27 -10.31 -7.33
CA SER A 18 -3.99 -10.72 -8.54
C SER A 18 -4.20 -9.51 -9.43
N LEU A 19 -3.69 -9.56 -10.66
CA LEU A 19 -3.78 -8.49 -11.65
C LEU A 19 -4.47 -8.99 -12.92
N THR A 20 -5.21 -8.12 -13.59
CA THR A 20 -5.67 -8.41 -14.95
C THR A 20 -4.49 -8.40 -15.92
N ASN A 21 -4.60 -9.12 -17.04
CA ASN A 21 -3.57 -9.19 -18.07
C ASN A 21 -3.10 -7.79 -18.52
N LYS A 22 -4.03 -6.83 -18.64
CA LYS A 22 -3.74 -5.45 -19.02
C LYS A 22 -2.85 -4.74 -17.99
N GLN A 23 -3.11 -4.92 -16.70
CA GLN A 23 -2.32 -4.27 -15.65
C GLN A 23 -0.97 -4.96 -15.46
N ALA A 24 -0.93 -6.29 -15.56
CA ALA A 24 0.32 -7.05 -15.55
C ALA A 24 1.24 -6.61 -16.70
N PHE A 25 0.70 -6.41 -17.90
CA PHE A 25 1.46 -5.90 -19.05
C PHE A 25 2.06 -4.51 -18.78
N LYS A 26 1.28 -3.57 -18.23
CA LYS A 26 1.77 -2.23 -17.86
C LYS A 26 2.87 -2.29 -16.80
N LEU A 27 2.67 -3.08 -15.76
CA LEU A 27 3.65 -3.27 -14.68
C LEU A 27 4.97 -3.83 -15.23
N ASN A 28 4.90 -4.81 -16.13
CA ASN A 28 6.10 -5.36 -16.79
C ASN A 28 6.85 -4.30 -17.61
N ARG A 29 6.13 -3.53 -18.43
CA ARG A 29 6.75 -2.47 -19.26
C ARG A 29 7.43 -1.40 -18.42
N LEU A 30 6.74 -0.91 -17.38
CA LEU A 30 7.31 0.08 -16.47
C LEU A 30 8.48 -0.51 -15.67
N GLY A 31 8.37 -1.77 -15.24
CA GLY A 31 9.45 -2.50 -14.59
C GLY A 31 10.71 -2.54 -15.45
N THR A 32 10.60 -2.93 -16.73
CA THR A 32 11.71 -2.89 -17.67
C THR A 32 12.30 -1.48 -17.81
N ALA A 33 11.46 -0.45 -17.97
CA ALA A 33 11.92 0.93 -18.14
C ALA A 33 12.67 1.46 -16.90
N CYS A 34 12.27 1.05 -15.71
CA CYS A 34 12.90 1.42 -14.45
C CYS A 34 14.02 0.46 -14.00
N ASN A 35 14.39 -0.53 -14.82
CA ASN A 35 15.34 -1.59 -14.46
C ASN A 35 14.98 -2.31 -13.15
N MET A 36 13.69 -2.59 -12.94
CA MET A 36 13.15 -3.25 -11.76
C MET A 36 12.39 -4.52 -12.14
N LYS A 37 12.49 -5.55 -11.29
CA LYS A 37 11.59 -6.70 -11.39
C LYS A 37 10.14 -6.23 -11.18
N PRO A 38 9.16 -6.77 -11.92
CA PRO A 38 7.76 -6.36 -11.81
C PRO A 38 7.22 -6.43 -10.37
N THR A 39 7.61 -7.45 -9.62
CA THR A 39 7.20 -7.62 -8.21
C THR A 39 7.79 -6.57 -7.28
N THR A 40 9.05 -6.18 -7.50
CA THR A 40 9.70 -5.09 -6.75
C THR A 40 9.03 -3.77 -7.05
N LEU A 41 8.74 -3.49 -8.32
CA LEU A 41 8.02 -2.28 -8.71
C LEU A 41 6.61 -2.25 -8.12
N ALA A 42 5.90 -3.37 -8.09
CA ALA A 42 4.57 -3.44 -7.47
C ALA A 42 4.63 -3.09 -5.98
N ALA A 43 5.63 -3.57 -5.24
CA ALA A 43 5.83 -3.20 -3.85
C ALA A 43 6.05 -1.69 -3.69
N VAL A 44 6.91 -1.09 -4.53
CA VAL A 44 7.17 0.36 -4.52
C VAL A 44 5.90 1.17 -4.82
N LEU A 45 5.09 0.72 -5.78
CA LEU A 45 3.82 1.39 -6.13
C LEU A 45 2.82 1.31 -4.97
N ILE A 46 2.72 0.18 -4.29
CA ILE A 46 1.88 0.01 -3.10
C ILE A 46 2.37 0.92 -1.97
N GLU A 47 3.67 0.92 -1.66
CA GLU A 47 4.25 1.77 -0.62
C GLU A 47 4.05 3.26 -0.89
N LYS A 48 4.24 3.69 -2.14
CA LYS A 48 3.97 5.07 -2.56
C LYS A 48 2.49 5.42 -2.46
N GLY A 49 1.61 4.52 -2.91
CA GLY A 49 0.17 4.75 -2.86
C GLY A 49 -0.40 4.82 -1.44
N LEU A 50 0.12 3.99 -0.53
CA LEU A 50 -0.26 4.06 0.89
C LEU A 50 0.26 5.33 1.59
N ASN A 51 1.31 5.95 1.05
CA ASN A 51 1.85 7.24 1.50
C ASN A 51 1.38 8.43 0.65
N ASP A 52 0.26 8.30 -0.07
CA ASP A 52 -0.37 9.38 -0.83
C ASP A 52 -1.77 9.66 -0.24
N ASP A 53 -1.92 10.78 0.46
CA ASP A 53 -3.14 11.17 1.15
C ASP A 53 -4.33 11.35 0.20
N ARG A 54 -4.06 11.85 -1.01
CA ARG A 54 -5.08 12.06 -2.04
C ARG A 54 -5.59 10.72 -2.56
N LEU A 55 -4.68 9.82 -2.93
CA LEU A 55 -5.05 8.49 -3.43
C LEU A 55 -5.84 7.71 -2.37
N VAL A 56 -5.40 7.75 -1.11
CA VAL A 56 -6.11 7.10 0.00
C VAL A 56 -7.51 7.70 0.17
N SER A 57 -7.65 9.02 0.13
CA SER A 57 -8.95 9.70 0.21
C SER A 57 -9.88 9.31 -0.94
N GLU A 58 -9.37 9.22 -2.16
CA GLU A 58 -10.13 8.80 -3.34
C GLU A 58 -10.62 7.35 -3.23
N LEU A 59 -9.72 6.42 -2.87
CA LEU A 59 -10.08 5.02 -2.66
C LEU A 59 -11.14 4.86 -1.58
N GLN A 60 -11.05 5.61 -0.48
CA GLN A 60 -12.07 5.58 0.57
C GLN A 60 -13.41 6.17 0.11
N LYS A 61 -13.42 7.16 -0.79
CA LYS A 61 -14.68 7.67 -1.35
C LYS A 61 -15.33 6.66 -2.29
N GLU A 62 -14.53 5.94 -3.06
CA GLU A 62 -15.01 4.98 -4.06
C GLU A 62 -15.46 3.65 -3.44
N TYR A 63 -14.69 3.11 -2.49
CA TYR A 63 -14.86 1.73 -2.00
C TYR A 63 -15.33 1.60 -0.55
N CYS A 64 -15.25 2.65 0.28
CA CYS A 64 -15.69 2.57 1.67
C CYS A 64 -17.19 2.88 1.79
N THR A 65 -18.01 1.83 1.88
CA THR A 65 -19.47 1.91 2.01
C THR A 65 -19.90 2.55 3.34
N GLU A 66 -19.19 2.22 4.42
CA GLU A 66 -19.52 2.61 5.79
C GLU A 66 -18.55 3.66 6.32
N LYS A 67 -19.03 4.88 6.55
CA LYS A 67 -18.18 6.01 6.95
C LYS A 67 -17.41 5.77 8.26
N ALA A 68 -17.95 4.97 9.18
CA ALA A 68 -17.33 4.67 10.47
C ALA A 68 -15.99 3.93 10.34
N TYR A 69 -15.77 3.19 9.24
CA TYR A 69 -14.52 2.46 8.99
C TYR A 69 -13.49 3.26 8.21
N ARG A 70 -13.76 4.54 7.92
CA ARG A 70 -12.78 5.40 7.26
C ARG A 70 -11.57 5.62 8.17
N VAL A 71 -10.40 5.62 7.54
CA VAL A 71 -9.14 6.00 8.14
C VAL A 71 -8.92 7.50 7.99
N ILE A 72 -8.53 8.12 9.08
CA ILE A 72 -7.94 9.44 9.16
C ILE A 72 -6.45 9.26 8.91
N VAL A 73 -5.92 10.00 7.94
CA VAL A 73 -4.52 9.97 7.59
C VAL A 73 -3.80 11.08 8.36
N VAL A 74 -2.86 10.70 9.23
CA VAL A 74 -2.06 11.61 10.04
C VAL A 74 -0.62 11.57 9.53
N ASN A 75 -0.09 12.73 9.13
CA ASN A 75 1.30 12.84 8.71
C ASN A 75 2.20 13.06 9.93
N ASN A 76 3.00 12.06 10.27
CA ASN A 76 4.02 12.15 11.31
C ASN A 76 5.39 12.19 10.65
N SER A 77 5.96 13.39 10.52
CA SER A 77 7.33 13.59 10.01
C SER A 77 7.60 12.96 8.63
N GLY A 78 6.61 12.96 7.74
CA GLY A 78 6.74 12.44 6.38
C GLY A 78 6.24 11.01 6.18
N GLU A 79 5.80 10.33 7.25
CA GLU A 79 5.15 9.02 7.18
C GLU A 79 3.65 9.14 7.47
N LEU A 80 2.81 8.61 6.57
CA LEU A 80 1.37 8.64 6.72
C LEU A 80 0.92 7.48 7.62
N ASN A 81 0.34 7.82 8.78
CA ASN A 81 -0.21 6.88 9.74
C ASN A 81 -1.74 6.88 9.67
N TYR A 82 -2.35 5.71 9.79
CA TYR A 82 -3.81 5.57 9.63
C TYR A 82 -4.46 5.36 11.00
N VAL A 83 -5.43 6.21 11.33
CA VAL A 83 -6.23 6.14 12.57
C VAL A 83 -7.69 5.89 12.20
N LEU A 84 -8.37 4.96 12.87
CA LEU A 84 -9.79 4.70 12.62
C LEU A 84 -10.65 5.86 13.12
N SER A 85 -11.58 6.34 12.29
CA SER A 85 -12.47 7.47 12.58
C SER A 85 -13.45 7.22 13.75
N GLY A 86 -13.54 5.99 14.27
CA GLY A 86 -14.40 5.60 15.39
C GLY A 86 -13.71 5.47 16.75
N ARG A 87 -12.41 5.82 16.87
CA ARG A 87 -11.77 5.94 18.18
C ARG A 87 -11.93 7.37 18.70
N GLU A 88 -13.03 7.62 19.39
CA GLU A 88 -13.24 8.83 20.20
C GLU A 88 -12.29 8.91 21.42
N ASP A 89 -11.40 7.92 21.60
CA ASP A 89 -10.46 7.84 22.73
C ASP A 89 -9.14 8.62 22.54
N ILE A 90 -8.99 9.37 21.44
CA ILE A 90 -7.79 10.18 21.18
C ILE A 90 -8.24 11.59 20.76
N THR A 91 -8.74 12.35 21.75
CA THR A 91 -8.91 13.80 21.67
C THR A 91 -8.33 14.45 22.90
#